data_AF-A0A9P7V8Q5-F1
#
_entry.id   AF-A0A9P7V8Q5-F1
#
_cell.length_a   1.000
_cell.length_b   1.000
_cell.length_c   1.000
_cell.angle_alpha   90.00
_cell.angle_beta   90.00
_cell.angle_gamma   90.00
#
_symmetry.space_group_name_H-M   'P 1'
#
loop_
_entity.id
_entity.type
_entity.pdbx_description
1 polymer ?
#
loop_
_entity_poly.entity_id
_entity_poly.type
_entity_poly.pdbx_seq_one_letter_code
_entity_poly.pdbx_strand_id
1 'polypeptide(L)'
;MAHKNSINKPKIKIQSQKHASAIGKKRAARSRNVPATKSSTSRNSSGVAPTPTESKAVALFTGSIKPTGLITNNTLSNKRAKKLTRNAKYIAQRKEKLEIDLMAKQEGAMDLDEEKQTTKTNESRKAPSQLDKVKEVLWSAVADNANYKIDVEGEGTTLGVQAF
;
A
#
# COMPACT_ATOMS: atom_id res chain seq x y z
N MET A 1 -41.52 5.73 -39.33
CA MET A 1 -42.54 5.13 -40.20
C MET A 1 -43.28 4.02 -39.48
N ALA A 2 -44.58 3.91 -39.75
CA ALA A 2 -45.39 2.78 -39.31
C ALA A 2 -45.02 1.53 -40.12
N HIS A 3 -45.35 0.36 -39.58
CA HIS A 3 -45.11 -0.91 -40.28
C HIS A 3 -46.19 -1.15 -41.35
N LYS A 4 -45.86 -1.86 -42.43
CA LYS A 4 -46.81 -2.16 -43.52
C LYS A 4 -48.11 -2.82 -43.02
N ASN A 5 -47.99 -3.72 -42.05
CA ASN A 5 -49.15 -4.46 -41.48
C ASN A 5 -49.89 -3.68 -40.37
N SER A 6 -49.41 -2.50 -39.96
CA SER A 6 -50.02 -1.74 -38.87
C SER A 6 -49.76 -0.24 -39.08
N ILE A 7 -50.37 0.31 -40.12
CA ILE A 7 -50.13 1.68 -40.60
C ILE A 7 -50.52 2.73 -39.55
N ASN A 8 -51.57 2.45 -38.76
CA ASN A 8 -52.05 3.35 -37.71
C ASN A 8 -51.22 3.28 -36.41
N LYS A 9 -50.22 2.38 -36.30
CA LYS A 9 -49.39 2.23 -35.10
C LYS A 9 -47.99 2.82 -35.32
N PRO A 10 -47.57 3.84 -34.55
CA PRO A 10 -46.28 4.50 -34.74
C PRO A 10 -45.11 3.68 -34.16
N LYS A 11 -44.62 2.67 -34.92
CA LYS A 11 -43.56 1.75 -34.49
C LYS A 11 -42.27 2.45 -34.05
N ILE A 12 -41.71 3.32 -34.89
CA ILE A 12 -40.42 3.97 -34.61
C ILE A 12 -40.48 4.87 -33.37
N LYS A 13 -41.56 5.66 -33.21
CA LYS A 13 -41.71 6.54 -32.03
C LYS A 13 -41.80 5.75 -30.73
N ILE A 14 -42.56 4.64 -30.74
CA ILE A 14 -42.67 3.76 -29.55
C ILE A 14 -41.31 3.12 -29.24
N GLN A 15 -40.59 2.65 -30.25
CA GLN A 15 -39.27 2.03 -30.06
C GLN A 15 -38.24 3.04 -29.55
N SER A 16 -38.18 4.24 -30.13
CA SER A 16 -37.27 5.29 -29.70
C SER A 16 -37.55 5.74 -28.26
N GLN A 17 -38.83 5.91 -27.90
CA GLN A 17 -39.24 6.24 -26.54
C GLN A 17 -38.85 5.13 -25.54
N LYS A 18 -39.11 3.87 -25.86
CA LYS A 18 -38.71 2.72 -25.02
C LYS A 18 -37.20 2.66 -24.84
N HIS A 19 -36.45 2.87 -25.93
CA HIS A 19 -34.99 2.86 -25.90
C HIS A 19 -34.45 4.02 -25.03
N ALA A 20 -34.96 5.24 -25.22
CA ALA A 20 -34.58 6.40 -24.42
C ALA A 20 -34.89 6.19 -22.93
N SER A 21 -36.08 5.67 -22.59
CA SER A 21 -36.45 5.36 -21.21
C SER A 21 -35.53 4.30 -20.58
N ALA A 22 -35.21 3.23 -21.32
CA ALA A 22 -34.30 2.20 -20.84
C ALA A 22 -32.89 2.75 -20.58
N ILE A 23 -32.36 3.59 -21.48
CA ILE A 23 -31.06 4.25 -21.29
C ILE A 23 -31.10 5.21 -20.10
N GLY A 24 -32.17 5.98 -19.94
CA GLY A 24 -32.36 6.89 -18.81
C GLY A 24 -32.31 6.15 -17.47
N LYS A 25 -33.04 5.02 -17.35
CA LYS A 25 -33.00 4.16 -16.17
C LYS A 25 -31.60 3.60 -15.90
N LYS A 26 -30.90 3.13 -16.94
CA LYS A 26 -29.51 2.66 -16.82
C LYS A 26 -28.56 3.77 -16.33
N ARG A 27 -28.72 5.00 -16.84
CA ARG A 27 -27.92 6.16 -16.41
C ARG A 27 -28.17 6.49 -14.93
N ALA A 28 -29.42 6.54 -14.51
CA ALA A 28 -29.79 6.80 -13.12
C ALA A 28 -29.31 5.71 -12.15
N ALA A 29 -29.35 4.43 -12.56
CA ALA A 29 -28.78 3.35 -11.76
C ALA A 29 -27.25 3.48 -11.65
N ARG A 30 -26.56 3.81 -12.75
CA ARG A 30 -25.10 4.03 -12.74
C ARG A 30 -24.69 5.20 -11.86
N SER A 31 -25.43 6.31 -11.85
CA SER A 31 -25.09 7.46 -11.00
C SER A 31 -25.26 7.18 -9.51
N ARG A 32 -26.09 6.19 -9.13
CA ARG A 32 -26.26 5.76 -7.73
C ARG A 32 -25.17 4.78 -7.28
N ASN A 33 -24.74 3.89 -8.16
CA ASN A 33 -23.89 2.74 -7.79
C ASN A 33 -22.40 2.93 -8.14
N VAL A 34 -22.07 3.81 -9.08
CA VAL A 34 -20.69 4.04 -9.53
C VAL A 34 -20.20 5.36 -8.91
N PRO A 35 -18.97 5.40 -8.37
CA PRO A 35 -18.41 6.65 -7.87
C PRO A 35 -18.40 7.71 -8.98
N ALA A 36 -18.74 8.94 -8.60
CA ALA A 36 -18.70 10.07 -9.51
C ALA A 36 -17.30 10.23 -10.12
N THR A 37 -17.22 10.81 -11.32
CA THR A 37 -15.96 11.20 -11.95
C THR A 37 -15.63 12.64 -11.63
N LYS A 38 -14.35 13.03 -11.62
CA LYS A 38 -13.93 14.42 -11.37
C LYS A 38 -14.50 15.44 -12.35
N SER A 39 -14.91 15.01 -13.54
CA SER A 39 -15.61 15.86 -14.52
C SER A 39 -17.06 16.19 -14.12
N SER A 40 -17.67 15.39 -13.24
CA SER A 40 -19.04 15.56 -12.77
C SER A 40 -19.13 16.25 -11.40
N THR A 41 -17.99 16.58 -10.80
CA THR A 41 -17.86 17.16 -9.45
C THR A 41 -16.72 18.19 -9.45
N SER A 42 -16.39 18.75 -8.28
CA SER A 42 -15.29 19.70 -8.17
C SER A 42 -13.92 19.05 -8.40
N ARG A 43 -12.96 19.84 -8.89
CA ARG A 43 -11.58 19.39 -9.20
C ARG A 43 -10.89 18.69 -8.01
N ASN A 44 -11.23 19.09 -6.78
CA ASN A 44 -10.58 18.65 -5.53
C ASN A 44 -11.45 17.71 -4.68
N SER A 45 -12.55 17.17 -5.22
CA SER A 45 -13.41 16.27 -4.44
C SER A 45 -12.68 14.97 -4.08
N SER A 46 -12.67 14.61 -2.80
CA SER A 46 -12.22 13.30 -2.31
C SER A 46 -13.24 12.20 -2.59
N GLY A 47 -12.78 10.96 -2.80
CA GLY A 47 -13.67 9.80 -2.99
C GLY A 47 -14.19 9.59 -4.40
N VAL A 48 -13.53 10.19 -5.39
CA VAL A 48 -13.99 10.28 -6.78
C VAL A 48 -13.07 9.49 -7.70
N ALA A 49 -13.63 8.91 -8.76
CA ALA A 49 -12.89 8.08 -9.69
C ALA A 49 -11.74 8.87 -10.34
N PRO A 50 -10.59 8.23 -10.60
CA PRO A 50 -9.41 8.90 -11.13
C PRO A 50 -9.65 9.24 -12.60
N THR A 51 -9.13 10.37 -13.04
CA THR A 51 -9.17 10.73 -14.47
C THR A 51 -8.31 9.76 -15.30
N PRO A 52 -8.50 9.68 -16.63
CA PRO A 52 -7.66 8.83 -17.48
C PRO A 52 -6.16 9.13 -17.38
N THR A 53 -5.81 10.38 -17.05
CA THR A 53 -4.44 10.84 -16.82
C THR A 53 -3.90 10.45 -15.45
N GLU A 54 -4.77 10.20 -14.48
CA GLU A 54 -4.40 9.83 -13.11
C GLU A 54 -4.16 8.32 -12.97
N SER A 55 -3.18 7.97 -12.14
CA SER A 55 -2.82 6.57 -11.93
C SER A 55 -3.82 5.87 -10.98
N LYS A 56 -4.53 4.87 -11.49
CA LYS A 56 -5.36 3.95 -10.69
C LYS A 56 -4.55 3.29 -9.55
N ALA A 57 -3.29 2.96 -9.80
CA ALA A 57 -2.42 2.32 -8.80
C ALA A 57 -2.15 3.24 -7.60
N VAL A 58 -1.99 4.54 -7.83
CA VAL A 58 -1.80 5.51 -6.72
C VAL A 58 -3.10 5.61 -5.92
N ALA A 59 -4.24 5.67 -6.58
CA ALA A 59 -5.54 5.77 -5.92
C ALA A 59 -5.90 4.52 -5.09
N LEU A 60 -5.52 3.32 -5.57
CA LEU A 60 -5.61 2.09 -4.78
C LEU A 60 -4.67 2.12 -3.56
N PHE A 61 -3.45 2.62 -3.73
CA PHE A 61 -2.46 2.70 -2.66
C PHE A 61 -2.85 3.69 -1.56
N THR A 62 -3.42 4.85 -1.93
CA THR A 62 -3.87 5.87 -0.98
C THR A 62 -5.25 5.58 -0.40
N GLY A 63 -5.98 4.58 -0.92
CA GLY A 63 -7.33 4.25 -0.49
C GLY A 63 -8.39 5.30 -0.88
N SER A 64 -8.07 6.23 -1.79
CA SER A 64 -8.99 7.28 -2.22
C SER A 64 -10.18 6.74 -3.01
N ILE A 65 -10.05 5.53 -3.57
CA ILE A 65 -11.12 4.83 -4.26
C ILE A 65 -11.34 3.50 -3.55
N LYS A 66 -12.51 3.36 -2.95
CA LYS A 66 -13.00 2.07 -2.49
C LYS A 66 -13.64 1.34 -3.68
N PRO A 67 -13.27 0.08 -3.95
CA PRO A 67 -13.97 -0.69 -4.96
C PRO A 67 -15.44 -0.86 -4.55
N THR A 68 -16.36 -0.51 -5.44
CA THR A 68 -17.80 -0.58 -5.15
C THR A 68 -18.44 -1.92 -5.52
N GLY A 69 -17.72 -2.81 -6.20
CA GLY A 69 -18.19 -4.14 -6.59
C GLY A 69 -17.56 -5.25 -5.74
N LEU A 70 -18.27 -6.38 -5.62
CA LEU A 70 -17.75 -7.60 -4.98
C LEU A 70 -16.48 -8.14 -5.66
N ILE A 71 -16.37 -7.93 -6.98
CA ILE A 71 -15.23 -8.37 -7.79
C ILE A 71 -14.67 -7.17 -8.54
N THR A 72 -13.34 -7.06 -8.58
CA THR A 72 -12.63 -5.97 -9.26
C THR A 72 -11.45 -6.52 -10.04
N ASN A 73 -11.20 -5.95 -11.22
CA ASN A 73 -9.99 -6.23 -12.01
C ASN A 73 -8.86 -5.23 -11.70
N ASN A 74 -9.07 -4.32 -10.75
CA ASN A 74 -8.08 -3.30 -10.39
C ASN A 74 -7.22 -3.83 -9.24
N THR A 75 -5.93 -4.04 -9.51
CA THR A 75 -4.99 -4.58 -8.52
C THR A 75 -3.78 -3.66 -8.34
N LEU A 76 -3.18 -3.73 -7.15
CA LEU A 76 -1.90 -3.09 -6.86
C LEU A 76 -0.81 -4.17 -6.80
N SER A 77 0.06 -4.22 -7.80
CA SER A 77 1.21 -5.14 -7.76
C SER A 77 2.12 -4.82 -6.57
N ASN A 78 2.58 -5.84 -5.85
CA ASN A 78 3.54 -5.70 -4.75
C ASN A 78 4.80 -4.91 -5.14
N LYS A 79 5.27 -5.07 -6.39
CA LYS A 79 6.40 -4.29 -6.92
C LYS A 79 6.09 -2.79 -6.94
N ARG A 80 4.88 -2.43 -7.39
CA ARG A 80 4.44 -1.03 -7.44
C ARG A 80 4.17 -0.49 -6.04
N ALA A 81 3.58 -1.30 -5.15
CA ALA A 81 3.37 -0.94 -3.76
C ALA A 81 4.68 -0.54 -3.06
N LYS A 82 5.72 -1.39 -3.17
CA LYS A 82 7.05 -1.09 -2.62
C LYS A 82 7.69 0.17 -3.20
N LYS A 83 7.50 0.43 -4.50
CA LYS A 83 7.98 1.67 -5.14
C LYS A 83 7.26 2.90 -4.60
N LEU A 84 5.93 2.82 -4.42
CA LEU A 84 5.14 3.91 -3.87
C LEU A 84 5.49 4.18 -2.41
N THR A 85 5.63 3.15 -1.57
CA THR A 85 6.05 3.31 -0.17
C THR A 85 7.45 3.93 -0.08
N ARG A 86 8.40 3.50 -0.92
CA ARG A 86 9.75 4.07 -0.94
C ARG A 86 9.72 5.53 -1.38
N ASN A 87 8.97 5.86 -2.42
CA ASN A 87 8.85 7.24 -2.89
C ASN A 87 8.15 8.13 -1.86
N ALA A 88 7.16 7.60 -1.13
CA ALA A 88 6.52 8.32 -0.03
C ALA A 88 7.53 8.67 1.08
N LYS A 89 8.44 7.75 1.43
CA LYS A 89 9.54 8.04 2.36
C LYS A 89 10.47 9.14 1.86
N TYR A 90 10.86 9.13 0.59
CA TYR A 90 11.70 10.19 0.02
C TYR A 90 11.01 11.55 0.01
N ILE A 91 9.69 11.58 -0.22
CA ILE A 91 8.91 12.82 -0.14
C ILE A 91 8.87 13.34 1.30
N ALA A 92 8.65 12.47 2.28
CA ALA A 92 8.66 12.84 3.70
C ALA A 92 10.02 13.43 4.11
N GLN A 93 11.12 12.75 3.80
CA GLN A 93 12.48 13.25 4.06
C GLN A 93 12.77 14.60 3.39
N ARG A 94 12.25 14.83 2.19
CA ARG A 94 12.42 16.12 1.51
C ARG A 94 11.59 17.22 2.20
N LYS A 95 10.40 16.90 2.67
CA LYS A 95 9.56 17.84 3.42
C LYS A 95 10.21 18.22 4.75
N GLU A 96 10.72 17.24 5.51
CA GLU A 96 11.46 17.49 6.75
C GLU A 96 12.66 18.42 6.52
N LYS A 97 13.48 18.13 5.49
CA LYS A 97 14.60 19.03 5.14
C LYS A 97 14.14 20.43 4.77
N LEU A 98 13.07 20.54 4.00
CA LEU A 98 12.54 21.83 3.58
C LEU A 98 11.92 22.61 4.76
N GLU A 99 11.29 21.92 5.70
CA GLU A 99 10.81 22.51 6.96
C GLU A 99 11.96 23.00 7.82
N ILE A 100 13.05 22.23 7.92
CA ILE A 100 14.29 22.65 8.59
C ILE A 100 14.90 23.86 7.89
N ASP A 101 15.00 23.86 6.56
CA ASP A 101 15.56 24.99 5.80
C ASP A 101 14.69 26.24 5.91
N LEU A 102 13.36 26.08 5.99
CA LEU A 102 12.43 27.19 6.22
C LEU A 102 12.53 27.73 7.65
N MET A 103 12.64 26.85 8.66
CA MET A 103 12.92 27.24 10.04
C MET A 103 14.26 27.95 10.15
N ALA A 104 15.33 27.42 9.55
CA ALA A 104 16.66 28.06 9.54
C ALA A 104 16.67 29.41 8.80
N LYS A 105 15.84 29.60 7.77
CA LYS A 105 15.67 30.92 7.13
C LYS A 105 14.83 31.89 7.95
N GLN A 106 13.90 31.39 8.75
CA GLN A 106 13.08 32.20 9.63
C GLN A 106 13.80 32.54 10.93
N GLU A 107 14.66 31.64 11.43
CA GLU A 107 15.52 31.79 12.60
C GLU A 107 16.85 32.45 12.26
N GLY A 108 17.35 32.36 11.01
CA GLY A 108 18.58 32.99 10.51
C GLY A 108 18.56 34.52 10.39
N ALA A 109 17.60 35.18 11.06
CA ALA A 109 17.75 36.56 11.52
C ALA A 109 18.41 36.65 12.91
N MET A 110 18.75 35.53 13.56
CA MET A 110 19.59 35.46 14.74
C MET A 110 20.53 34.25 14.66
N ASP A 111 21.82 34.53 14.85
CA ASP A 111 22.91 33.56 15.00
C ASP A 111 22.53 32.39 15.90
N LEU A 112 22.97 31.17 15.55
CA LEU A 112 23.47 30.18 16.50
C LEU A 112 24.19 29.05 15.73
N ASP A 113 25.51 29.04 15.87
CA ASP A 113 26.35 27.86 15.77
C ASP A 113 25.86 26.82 16.79
N GLU A 114 25.53 25.61 16.37
CA GLU A 114 25.65 24.43 17.24
C GLU A 114 25.63 23.13 16.44
N GLU A 115 26.73 22.40 16.55
CA GLU A 115 26.94 21.04 16.09
C GLU A 115 25.83 20.09 16.56
N LYS A 116 25.11 19.47 15.63
CA LYS A 116 24.33 18.25 15.93
C LYS A 116 24.62 17.15 14.92
N GLN A 117 25.77 16.51 15.12
CA GLN A 117 25.88 15.07 14.89
C GLN A 117 25.10 14.34 16.00
N THR A 118 23.92 13.79 15.70
CA THR A 118 23.36 12.70 16.52
C THR A 118 22.70 11.63 15.64
N THR A 119 23.37 10.48 15.60
CA THR A 119 22.78 9.13 15.67
C THR A 119 21.65 8.79 14.69
N LYS A 120 22.01 8.47 13.45
CA LYS A 120 21.22 7.57 12.59
C LYS A 120 21.83 6.18 12.57
N THR A 121 21.71 5.46 13.69
CA THR A 121 22.08 4.04 13.76
C THR A 121 20.89 3.21 14.24
N ASN A 122 20.48 2.24 13.42
CA ASN A 122 19.67 1.06 13.76
C ASN A 122 18.13 1.08 13.66
N GLU A 123 17.54 1.57 12.57
CA GLU A 123 16.11 1.33 12.26
C GLU A 123 15.86 0.27 11.14
N SER A 124 16.71 -0.74 11.00
CA SER A 124 16.47 -1.84 10.04
C SER A 124 16.48 -3.24 10.63
N ARG A 125 16.48 -3.38 11.96
CA ARG A 125 16.29 -4.69 12.58
C ARG A 125 14.81 -5.03 12.51
N LYS A 126 14.45 -5.92 11.58
CA LYS A 126 13.14 -6.62 11.60
C LYS A 126 12.89 -7.09 13.03
N ALA A 127 11.66 -6.96 13.50
CA ALA A 127 11.27 -7.50 14.80
C ALA A 127 11.76 -8.96 14.89
N PRO A 128 12.50 -9.34 15.94
CA PRO A 128 13.11 -10.65 16.03
C PRO A 128 12.02 -11.70 15.92
N SER A 129 12.20 -12.63 14.99
CA SER A 129 11.26 -13.75 14.85
C SER A 129 11.31 -14.60 16.11
N GLN A 130 10.26 -15.41 16.35
CA GLN A 130 10.25 -16.31 17.50
C GLN A 130 11.48 -17.25 17.50
N LEU A 131 11.96 -17.61 16.31
CA LEU A 131 13.17 -18.39 16.11
C LEU A 131 14.42 -17.63 16.56
N ASP A 132 14.52 -16.34 16.25
CA ASP A 132 15.66 -15.51 16.66
C ASP A 132 15.75 -15.39 18.18
N LYS A 133 14.60 -15.27 18.86
CA LYS A 133 14.55 -15.29 20.34
C LYS A 133 15.01 -16.62 20.93
N VAL A 134 14.57 -17.75 20.35
CA VAL A 134 14.99 -19.09 20.78
C VAL A 134 16.50 -19.28 20.55
N LYS A 135 17.04 -18.77 19.45
CA LYS A 135 18.49 -18.78 19.19
C LYS A 135 19.25 -17.93 20.19
N GLU A 136 18.79 -16.73 20.50
CA GLU A 136 19.42 -15.87 21.51
C GLU A 136 19.46 -16.57 22.88
N VAL A 137 18.36 -17.19 23.30
CA VAL A 137 18.29 -17.96 24.56
C VAL A 137 19.18 -19.21 24.53
N LEU A 138 19.25 -19.92 23.40
CA LEU A 138 20.12 -21.09 23.26
C LEU A 138 21.59 -20.68 23.35
N TRP A 139 21.98 -19.61 22.66
CA TRP A 139 23.35 -19.10 22.69
C TRP A 139 23.72 -18.55 24.08
N SER A 140 22.79 -17.91 24.80
CA SER A 140 23.03 -17.50 26.18
C SER A 140 23.21 -18.71 27.10
N ALA A 141 22.37 -19.74 26.96
CA ALA A 141 22.49 -20.96 27.75
C ALA A 141 23.79 -21.73 27.46
N VAL A 142 24.25 -21.78 26.20
CA VAL A 142 25.53 -22.40 25.84
C VAL A 142 26.70 -21.60 26.42
N ALA A 143 26.64 -20.27 26.38
CA ALA A 143 27.67 -19.42 26.97
C ALA A 143 27.75 -19.57 28.50
N ASP A 144 26.61 -19.67 29.18
CA ASP A 144 26.57 -19.89 30.64
C ASP A 144 27.07 -21.30 31.02
N ASN A 145 26.85 -22.31 30.17
CA ASN A 145 27.32 -23.68 30.39
C ASN A 145 28.76 -23.93 29.90
N ALA A 146 29.43 -22.98 29.26
CA ALA A 146 30.81 -23.12 28.78
C ALA A 146 31.84 -23.24 29.92
N ASN A 147 31.45 -22.96 31.17
CA ASN A 147 32.29 -23.10 32.36
C ASN A 147 32.12 -24.45 33.10
N TYR A 148 31.27 -25.37 32.63
CA TYR A 148 31.26 -26.73 33.17
C TYR A 148 32.45 -27.51 32.62
N LYS A 149 33.44 -27.78 33.48
CA LYS A 149 34.37 -28.89 33.26
C LYS A 149 33.54 -30.16 33.24
N ILE A 150 33.36 -30.74 32.06
CA ILE A 150 32.87 -32.11 31.94
C ILE A 150 34.03 -32.97 32.44
N ASP A 151 33.96 -33.41 33.69
CA ASP A 151 34.83 -34.47 34.19
C ASP A 151 34.45 -35.75 33.43
N VAL A 152 35.21 -36.04 32.37
CA VAL A 152 35.16 -37.32 31.69
C VAL A 152 35.88 -38.32 32.60
N GLU A 153 35.20 -38.75 33.66
CA GLU A 153 35.58 -39.97 34.37
C GLU A 153 35.36 -41.14 33.42
N GLY A 154 36.47 -41.63 32.88
CA GLY A 154 36.49 -42.71 31.91
C GLY A 154 36.19 -44.05 32.57
N GLU A 155 34.94 -44.50 32.50
CA GLU A 155 34.57 -45.91 32.61
C GLU A 155 33.68 -46.32 31.43
N GLY A 156 34.32 -46.78 30.35
CA GLY A 156 33.85 -47.84 29.45
C GLY A 156 32.60 -47.61 28.58
N THR A 157 32.78 -47.26 27.30
CA THR A 157 32.51 -48.15 26.14
C THR A 157 32.84 -47.43 24.83
N THR A 158 33.90 -47.88 24.17
CA THR A 158 34.30 -47.45 22.84
C THR A 158 33.37 -48.02 21.77
N LEU A 159 32.34 -47.26 21.36
CA LEU A 159 31.62 -47.54 20.12
C LEU A 159 32.28 -46.82 18.94
N GLY A 160 33.28 -47.52 18.38
CA GLY A 160 33.63 -47.54 16.95
C GLY A 160 33.65 -46.23 16.16
N VAL A 161 34.78 -45.52 16.20
CA VAL A 161 35.25 -44.78 15.02
C VAL A 161 36.15 -45.72 14.22
N GLN A 162 35.62 -46.31 13.16
CA GLN A 162 36.41 -46.95 12.12
C GLN A 162 36.78 -45.89 11.10
N ALA A 163 38.04 -45.44 11.14
CA ALA A 163 38.62 -44.56 10.14
C ALA A 163 39.41 -45.39 9.12
N PHE A 164 39.02 -45.29 7.85
CA PHE A 164 39.92 -45.14 6.70
C PHE A 164 39.28 -44.13 5.76
#